data_AF-A0A2H3SQY3-F1
#
_entry.id   AF-A0A2H3SQY3-F1
#
_cell.length_a   1.000
_cell.length_b   1.000
_cell.length_c   1.000
_cell.angle_alpha   90.00
_cell.angle_beta   90.00
_cell.angle_gamma   90.00
#
_symmetry.space_group_name_H-M   'P 1'
#
loop_
_entity.id
_entity.type
_entity.pdbx_description
1 polymer ?
#
loop_
_entity_poly.entity_id
_entity_poly.type
_entity_poly.pdbx_seq_one_letter_code
_entity_poly.pdbx_strand_id
1 'polypeptide(L)'
;MANRLLADRDASPVGKRWAINFIKRQPELKTRFQRKYDYQRAKCEDPTIIRNWFRLTEFFLAFYAAFQLTMTKSNIKGGFRGAGLAPFDPEVVILKLDVQLQTPTPVKEEAQQAQS
;
A
#
# COMPACT_ATOMS: atom_id res chain seq x y z
N MET A 1 4.15 8.94 -15.75
CA MET A 1 3.59 7.77 -15.06
C MET A 1 2.37 7.22 -15.81
N ALA A 2 1.27 7.98 -15.96
CA ALA A 2 0.07 7.52 -16.68
C ALA A 2 0.34 7.01 -18.13
N ASN A 3 1.14 7.74 -18.93
CA ASN A 3 1.51 7.27 -20.27
C ASN A 3 2.34 5.98 -20.30
N ARG A 4 3.13 5.71 -19.24
CA ARG A 4 3.87 4.44 -19.15
C ARG A 4 2.91 3.27 -18.93
N LEU A 5 1.98 3.43 -17.99
CA LEU A 5 0.95 2.41 -17.71
C LEU A 5 0.04 2.12 -18.90
N LEU A 6 -0.18 3.11 -19.77
CA LEU A 6 -0.95 2.93 -21.01
C LEU A 6 -0.13 2.22 -22.07
N ALA A 7 1.17 2.53 -22.20
CA ALA A 7 2.07 1.83 -23.11
C ALA A 7 2.20 0.33 -22.75
N ASP A 8 2.26 0.00 -21.45
CA ASP A 8 2.32 -1.39 -20.97
C ASP A 8 1.03 -2.21 -21.27
N ARG A 9 -0.06 -1.53 -21.69
CA ARG A 9 -1.37 -2.13 -21.98
C ARG A 9 -1.76 -1.98 -23.45
N ASP A 10 -0.83 -1.59 -24.31
CA ASP A 10 -1.05 -1.26 -25.72
C ASP A 10 -2.19 -0.24 -25.94
N ALA A 11 -2.34 0.70 -25.00
CA ALA A 11 -3.37 1.74 -25.05
C ALA A 11 -2.82 3.09 -25.52
N SER A 12 -3.69 3.91 -26.12
CA SER A 12 -3.30 5.26 -26.58
C SER A 12 -2.89 6.19 -25.42
N PRO A 13 -1.93 7.11 -25.64
CA PRO A 13 -1.48 8.05 -24.61
C PRO A 13 -2.58 8.99 -24.12
N VAL A 14 -2.40 9.55 -22.91
CA VAL A 14 -3.35 10.55 -22.41
C VAL A 14 -3.32 11.83 -23.23
N GLY A 15 -4.50 12.42 -23.46
CA GLY A 15 -4.61 13.69 -24.19
C GLY A 15 -3.99 14.88 -23.44
N LYS A 16 -3.65 15.95 -24.18
CA LYS A 16 -2.97 17.16 -23.66
C LYS A 16 -3.65 17.81 -22.43
N ARG A 17 -4.98 17.71 -22.33
CA ARG A 17 -5.77 18.29 -21.21
C ARG A 17 -6.01 17.30 -20.05
N TRP A 18 -5.49 16.09 -20.13
CA TRP A 18 -5.79 15.01 -19.18
C TRP A 18 -5.43 15.38 -17.74
N ALA A 19 -4.22 15.91 -17.49
CA ALA A 19 -3.79 16.23 -16.13
C ALA A 19 -4.67 17.31 -15.47
N ILE A 20 -4.99 18.38 -16.22
CA ILE A 20 -5.85 19.49 -15.73
C ILE A 20 -7.26 18.98 -15.44
N ASN A 21 -7.83 18.18 -16.35
CA ASN A 21 -9.17 17.63 -16.17
C ASN A 21 -9.23 16.59 -15.04
N PHE A 22 -8.19 15.78 -14.88
CA PHE A 22 -8.06 14.82 -13.78
C PHE A 22 -8.08 15.52 -12.42
N ILE A 23 -7.28 16.58 -12.27
CA ILE A 23 -7.24 17.39 -11.04
C ILE A 23 -8.60 18.08 -10.78
N LYS A 24 -9.30 18.53 -11.83
CA LYS A 24 -10.65 19.11 -11.68
C LYS A 24 -11.69 18.09 -11.22
N ARG A 25 -11.58 16.83 -11.65
CA ARG A 25 -12.51 15.74 -11.29
C ARG A 25 -12.29 15.19 -9.88
N GLN A 26 -11.09 15.40 -9.32
CA GLN A 26 -10.68 14.84 -8.03
C GLN A 26 -10.40 15.97 -7.02
N PRO A 27 -11.45 16.57 -6.40
CA PRO A 27 -11.28 17.70 -5.47
C PRO A 27 -10.50 17.32 -4.21
N GLU A 28 -10.47 16.03 -3.85
CA GLU A 28 -9.67 15.51 -2.73
C GLU A 28 -8.16 15.66 -2.96
N LEU A 29 -7.72 15.69 -4.22
CA LEU A 29 -6.32 15.93 -4.56
C LEU A 29 -5.92 17.40 -4.42
N LYS A 30 -6.88 18.35 -4.39
CA LYS A 30 -6.59 19.77 -4.17
C LYS A 30 -6.10 20.08 -2.75
N THR A 31 -6.42 19.25 -1.77
CA THR A 31 -6.22 19.58 -0.34
C THR A 31 -5.09 18.83 0.34
N ARG A 32 -4.27 18.06 -0.40
CA ARG A 32 -3.24 17.20 0.23
C ARG A 32 -1.81 17.45 -0.22
N PHE A 33 -1.57 18.34 -1.18
CA PHE A 33 -0.20 18.72 -1.53
C PHE A 33 0.30 19.85 -0.63
N GLN A 34 1.17 19.44 0.30
CA GLN A 34 2.19 20.24 0.97
C GLN A 34 1.71 21.09 2.15
N ARG A 35 1.64 20.45 3.33
CA ARG A 35 2.19 21.15 4.51
C ARG A 35 3.61 21.54 4.12
N LYS A 36 3.85 22.83 3.93
CA LYS A 36 5.16 23.40 3.63
C LYS A 36 6.11 22.78 4.66
N TYR A 37 7.11 22.05 4.18
CA TYR A 37 8.11 21.48 5.08
C TYR A 37 8.58 22.60 6.01
N ASP A 38 8.39 22.42 7.31
CA ASP A 38 8.67 23.49 8.26
C ASP A 38 10.16 23.82 8.13
N TYR A 39 10.45 25.06 7.75
CA TYR A 39 11.82 25.52 7.51
C TYR A 39 12.69 25.37 8.75
N GLN A 40 12.08 25.43 9.94
CA GLN A 40 12.78 25.12 11.19
C GLN A 40 13.18 23.65 11.28
N ARG A 41 12.34 22.74 10.79
CA ARG A 41 12.65 21.31 10.71
C ARG A 41 13.78 21.03 9.73
N ALA A 42 13.80 21.71 8.58
CA ALA A 42 14.91 21.62 7.63
C ALA A 42 16.25 22.08 8.22
N LYS A 43 16.22 23.12 9.06
CA LYS A 43 17.42 23.60 9.76
C LYS A 43 17.90 22.65 10.84
N CYS A 44 17.00 21.92 11.48
CA CYS A 44 17.35 20.89 12.46
C CYS A 44 17.97 19.64 11.81
N GLU A 45 17.86 19.48 10.48
CA GLU A 45 18.44 18.36 9.73
C GLU A 45 19.86 18.67 9.26
N ASP A 46 20.72 19.17 10.16
CA ASP A 46 22.14 19.33 9.88
C ASP A 46 22.76 17.93 9.65
N PRO A 47 23.30 17.63 8.45
CA PRO A 47 23.90 16.34 8.13
C PRO A 47 25.06 15.95 9.05
N THR A 48 25.69 16.91 9.71
CA THR A 48 26.80 16.72 10.66
C THR A 48 26.27 16.35 12.03
N ILE A 49 25.21 17.00 12.51
CA ILE A 49 24.54 16.65 13.77
C ILE A 49 23.92 15.26 13.66
N ILE A 50 23.23 14.97 12.56
CA ILE A 50 22.67 13.64 12.29
C ILE A 50 23.79 12.59 12.27
N ARG A 51 24.88 12.84 11.52
CA ARG A 51 26.01 11.90 11.46
C ARG A 51 26.71 11.73 12.80
N ASN A 52 26.87 12.78 13.59
CA ASN A 52 27.50 12.71 14.90
C ASN A 52 26.62 11.95 15.91
N TRP A 53 25.30 12.15 15.86
CA TRP A 53 24.35 11.40 16.68
C TRP A 53 24.41 9.89 16.40
N PHE A 54 24.46 9.50 15.12
CA PHE A 54 24.68 8.11 14.73
C PHE A 54 26.11 7.63 15.02
N ARG A 55 27.13 8.49 14.94
CA ARG A 55 28.53 8.11 15.24
C ARG A 55 28.81 7.89 16.71
N LEU A 56 27.97 8.39 17.63
CA LEU A 56 28.08 8.06 19.04
C LEU A 56 27.88 6.55 19.18
N THR A 57 29.00 5.84 19.27
CA THR A 57 29.10 4.38 19.38
C THR A 57 28.22 3.81 20.49
N GLU A 58 27.88 4.61 21.50
CA GLU A 58 26.95 4.26 22.57
C GLU A 58 25.52 4.02 22.08
N PHE A 59 25.01 4.79 21.12
CA PHE A 59 23.66 4.57 20.59
C PHE A 59 23.57 3.23 19.87
N PHE A 60 24.51 2.92 18.98
CA PHE A 60 24.51 1.65 18.27
C PHE A 60 24.71 0.47 19.21
N LEU A 61 25.57 0.61 20.23
CA LEU A 61 25.81 -0.47 21.20
C LEU A 61 24.57 -0.71 22.08
N ALA A 62 23.94 0.35 22.58
CA ALA A 62 22.71 0.27 23.35
C ALA A 62 21.53 -0.25 22.51
N PHE A 63 21.38 0.24 21.28
CA PHE A 63 20.38 -0.24 20.33
C PHE A 63 20.58 -1.73 20.03
N TYR A 64 21.82 -2.15 19.75
CA TYR A 64 22.11 -3.54 19.44
C TYR A 64 21.81 -4.47 20.62
N ALA A 65 22.17 -4.06 21.84
CA ALA A 65 21.83 -4.81 23.06
C ALA A 65 20.31 -4.93 23.23
N ALA A 66 19.56 -3.82 23.10
CA ALA A 66 18.10 -3.82 23.17
C ALA A 66 17.45 -4.65 22.05
N PHE A 67 17.98 -4.57 20.83
CA PHE A 67 17.52 -5.33 19.67
C PHE A 67 17.65 -6.84 19.93
N GLN A 68 18.80 -7.30 20.42
CA GLN A 68 19.00 -8.73 20.74
C GLN A 68 18.04 -9.22 21.82
N LEU A 69 17.77 -8.39 22.84
CA LEU A 69 16.83 -8.73 23.91
C LEU A 69 15.36 -8.76 23.44
N THR A 70 15.01 -7.95 22.45
CA THR A 70 13.61 -7.75 22.03
C THR A 70 13.20 -8.59 20.82
N MET A 71 14.11 -8.87 19.89
CA MET A 71 13.85 -9.64 18.66
C MET A 71 13.82 -11.16 18.88
N THR A 72 13.11 -11.59 19.92
CA THR A 72 12.89 -13.02 20.21
C THR A 72 11.68 -13.55 19.44
N LYS A 73 11.67 -14.87 19.17
CA LYS A 73 10.55 -15.54 18.48
C LYS A 73 9.21 -15.32 19.18
N SER A 74 9.19 -15.28 20.52
CA SER A 74 7.98 -15.02 21.31
C SER A 74 7.49 -13.59 21.18
N ASN A 75 8.39 -12.59 21.27
CA ASN A 75 8.02 -11.18 21.17
C ASN A 75 7.53 -10.84 19.76
N ILE A 76 8.18 -11.37 18.73
CA ILE A 76 7.76 -11.22 17.34
C ILE A 76 6.35 -11.81 17.19
N LYS A 77 6.13 -13.08 17.56
CA LYS A 77 4.80 -13.72 17.50
C LYS A 77 3.73 -12.96 18.29
N GLY A 78 4.10 -12.38 19.44
CA GLY A 78 3.24 -11.52 20.25
C GLY A 78 2.83 -10.24 19.52
N GLY A 79 3.79 -9.56 18.88
CA GLY A 79 3.53 -8.37 18.07
C GLY A 79 2.58 -8.64 16.88
N PHE A 80 2.80 -9.74 16.15
CA PHE A 80 1.89 -10.18 15.09
C PHE A 80 0.47 -10.42 15.61
N ARG A 81 0.35 -11.17 16.73
CA ARG A 81 -0.95 -11.42 17.36
C ARG A 81 -1.64 -10.13 17.81
N GLY A 82 -0.92 -9.21 18.45
CA GLY A 82 -1.46 -7.93 18.90
C GLY A 82 -1.92 -7.01 17.76
N ALA A 83 -1.24 -7.09 16.61
CA ALA A 83 -1.66 -6.40 15.38
C ALA A 83 -2.80 -7.10 14.64
N GLY A 84 -3.28 -8.26 15.13
CA GLY A 84 -4.27 -9.09 14.44
C GLY A 84 -3.74 -9.73 13.15
N LEU A 85 -2.42 -9.76 12.97
CA LEU A 85 -1.76 -10.39 11.84
C LEU A 85 -1.44 -11.85 12.20
N ALA A 86 -2.08 -12.79 11.51
CA ALA A 86 -1.66 -14.19 11.58
C ALA A 86 -0.36 -14.34 10.76
N PRO A 87 0.74 -14.90 11.33
CA PRO A 87 1.89 -15.30 10.53
C PRO A 87 1.42 -16.15 9.35
N PHE A 88 1.97 -15.89 8.16
CA PHE A 88 1.54 -16.50 6.90
C PHE A 88 1.60 -18.03 6.99
N ASP A 89 0.45 -18.67 7.18
CA ASP A 89 0.29 -20.11 7.02
C ASP A 89 -0.23 -20.36 5.60
N PRO A 90 0.60 -20.90 4.70
CA PRO A 90 0.22 -21.11 3.32
C PRO A 90 -1.02 -22.02 3.19
N GLU A 91 -1.22 -22.96 4.13
CA GLU A 91 -2.36 -23.88 4.12
C GLU A 91 -3.68 -23.17 4.38
N VAL A 92 -3.68 -22.15 5.25
CA VAL A 92 -4.87 -21.33 5.54
C VAL A 92 -5.27 -20.46 4.34
N VAL A 93 -4.31 -20.05 3.53
CA VAL A 93 -4.57 -19.31 2.28
C VAL A 93 -5.15 -20.25 1.22
N ILE A 94 -4.57 -21.45 1.07
CA ILE A 94 -5.04 -22.47 0.12
C ILE A 94 -6.48 -22.89 0.44
N LEU A 95 -6.82 -23.12 1.71
CA LEU A 95 -8.19 -23.46 2.14
C LEU A 95 -9.21 -22.33 1.87
N LYS A 96 -8.77 -21.07 1.86
CA LYS A 96 -9.63 -19.92 1.52
C LYS A 96 -9.76 -19.67 0.02
N LEU A 97 -8.90 -20.26 -0.80
CA LEU A 97 -8.97 -20.18 -2.26
C LEU A 97 -9.92 -21.23 -2.85
N ASP A 98 -10.34 -22.23 -2.08
CA ASP A 98 -11.31 -23.26 -2.47
C ASP A 98 -12.76 -22.72 -2.41
N VAL A 99 -12.98 -21.54 -2.98
CA VAL A 99 -14.31 -20.95 -3.16
C VAL A 99 -14.97 -21.66 -4.34
N GLN A 100 -15.87 -22.59 -4.05
CA GLN A 100 -16.75 -23.12 -5.08
C GLN A 100 -17.67 -22.02 -5.60
N LEU A 101 -17.40 -21.56 -6.82
CA LEU A 101 -18.27 -20.65 -7.55
C LEU A 101 -19.59 -21.37 -7.85
N GLN A 102 -20.57 -21.23 -6.94
CA GLN A 102 -21.94 -21.64 -7.21
C GLN A 102 -22.45 -20.83 -8.40
N THR A 103 -22.69 -21.52 -9.51
CA THR A 103 -23.25 -20.91 -10.71
C THR A 103 -24.74 -20.69 -10.44
N PRO A 104 -25.25 -19.44 -10.48
CA PRO A 104 -26.68 -19.23 -10.32
C PRO A 104 -27.41 -19.99 -11.44
N THR A 105 -28.39 -20.82 -11.05
CA THR A 105 -29.17 -21.64 -11.98
C THR A 105 -29.74 -20.76 -13.09
N PRO A 106 -29.58 -21.12 -14.37
CA PRO A 106 -30.00 -20.27 -15.48
C PRO A 106 -31.52 -20.08 -15.48
N VAL A 107 -31.96 -18.83 -15.58
CA VAL A 107 -33.37 -18.46 -15.76
C VAL A 107 -33.80 -18.91 -17.16
N LYS A 108 -34.86 -19.73 -17.23
CA LYS A 108 -35.50 -20.10 -18.51
C LYS A 108 -36.12 -18.85 -19.13
N GLU A 109 -35.55 -18.35 -20.22
CA GLU A 109 -36.20 -17.41 -21.13
C GLU A 109 -37.15 -18.19 -22.06
N GLU A 110 -38.45 -18.08 -21.82
CA GLU A 110 -39.49 -18.50 -22.76
C GLU A 110 -39.73 -17.37 -23.76
N ALA A 111 -39.28 -17.55 -25.00
CA ALA A 111 -39.57 -16.67 -26.13
C ALA A 111 -40.34 -17.43 -27.21
N GLN A 112 -41.67 -17.32 -27.20
CA GLN A 112 -42.60 -17.69 -28.28
C GLN A 112 -43.87 -16.84 -28.09
N GLN A 113 -44.50 -16.17 -29.05
CA GLN A 113 -44.42 -16.07 -30.50
C GLN A 113 -45.23 -14.81 -30.87
N ALA A 114 -44.76 -14.00 -31.84
CA ALA A 114 -45.63 -13.12 -32.61
C ALA A 114 -45.52 -13.56 -34.07
N GLN A 115 -46.56 -14.24 -34.56
CA GLN A 115 -46.79 -14.48 -35.98
C GLN A 115 -48.26 -14.25 -36.31
N SER A 116 -48.44 -13.48 -37.39
CA SER A 116 -49.66 -13.12 -38.14
C SER A 116 -50.51 -11.98 -37.59
#